data_AF-A0A7S3IA56-F1
#
_entry.id   AF-A0A7S3IA56-F1
#
_cell.length_a   1.000
_cell.length_b   1.000
_cell.length_c   1.000
_cell.angle_alpha   90.00
_cell.angle_beta   90.00
_cell.angle_gamma   90.00
#
_symmetry.space_group_name_H-M   'P 1'
#
loop_
_entity.id
_entity.type
_entity.pdbx_description
1 polymer ?
#
loop_
_entity_poly.entity_id
_entity_poly.type
_entity_poly.pdbx_seq_one_letter_code
_entity_poly.pdbx_strand_id
1 'polypeptide(L)'
;KDYKPGEIKQRRPLPYLKPSTSNLTLVDPEKSLKCHAKSLIQEKNKVVEENSRLKKLCRELDQEVRSLKSQLRQQEHELFKFKELNCLRRNSKATQSEKRNSHAYTLTTLRENLKYCKSELNRAKDENKKLRSSVKAIKITELKQQVSVYYNEWKKLQLQLQKPRVFSVDSQEFNLSQQVQNLKEKLEFSQKEISELKQENQLLKDQLKSSQKVLTRKATIGESNFKQGLKRELAPTKEAVISNFFRKLCTQLENNQINTEQFSQEICKDSQVDFEQLKEKFNSFKLVFSENELQKALELIFQNKTNPNVLIKQLKLRQLELESNLSSDISSLNSQSSRNHSPDSNYPFTEDIEFILNKLRLQLMDSGKSSEYFLGKWKTKLPESVTSESLNDLFLDESYRIEDPVHRIKLTDFFLNSRKSLTRDSVLQSLKKEIFKEFGSVFEVSEKLKHFHKTLRKKKEEFLGSCKEFDCQNSGFLDWYTVLNVLEDIGITMTPELHKLVQFKCFKLKKSLETIPYRDLDRPWIVHEVLKVPNYAPLVVEEPRETIRSIESTTLLETEPDHLMETRDSLLGQRESVTEFEFN
;
A
#
# COMPACT_ATOMS: atom_id res chain seq x y z
N LYS A 1 102.16 17.61 28.45
CA LYS A 1 103.46 16.96 28.19
C LYS A 1 104.51 18.06 28.18
N ASP A 2 105.43 17.93 29.12
CA ASP A 2 106.72 18.63 29.29
C ASP A 2 106.72 20.13 29.60
N TYR A 3 106.58 20.45 30.90
CA TYR A 3 107.31 21.56 31.51
C TYR A 3 107.67 21.20 32.96
N LYS A 4 108.97 21.08 33.25
CA LYS A 4 109.53 20.89 34.59
C LYS A 4 109.71 22.26 35.28
N PRO A 5 109.45 22.42 36.58
CA PRO A 5 109.88 23.59 37.34
C PRO A 5 111.36 23.46 37.70
N GLY A 6 112.19 24.41 37.26
CA GLY A 6 113.62 24.45 37.51
C GLY A 6 114.04 25.58 38.46
N GLU A 7 114.69 25.17 39.54
CA GLU A 7 115.85 25.79 40.20
C GLU A 7 115.70 27.14 40.92
N ILE A 8 115.53 27.05 42.23
CA ILE A 8 115.88 28.07 43.22
C ILE A 8 117.41 28.18 43.28
N LYS A 9 117.99 29.27 42.77
CA LYS A 9 119.42 29.58 42.94
C LYS A 9 119.68 30.19 44.32
N GLN A 10 120.53 29.51 45.08
CA GLN A 10 121.02 29.88 46.41
C GLN A 10 121.77 31.23 46.40
N ARG A 11 121.54 32.02 47.45
CA ARG A 11 122.22 33.28 47.76
C ARG A 11 123.72 33.03 48.03
N ARG A 12 124.60 33.81 47.38
CA ARG A 12 126.03 33.89 47.74
C ARG A 12 126.21 34.83 48.95
N PRO A 13 127.04 34.48 49.94
CA PRO A 13 127.33 35.35 51.08
C PRO A 13 128.34 36.45 50.73
N LEU A 14 128.18 37.60 51.40
CA LEU A 14 129.02 38.80 51.33
C LEU A 14 130.44 38.54 51.88
N PRO A 15 131.50 39.16 51.31
CA PRO A 15 132.85 39.04 51.86
C PRO A 15 133.07 39.97 53.06
N TYR A 16 133.60 39.38 54.13
CA TYR A 16 134.09 40.05 55.33
C TYR A 16 135.30 40.94 55.02
N LEU A 17 135.24 42.22 55.40
CA LEU A 17 136.40 43.11 55.47
C LEU A 17 137.01 43.03 56.88
N LYS A 18 138.29 42.65 56.93
CA LYS A 18 139.13 42.59 58.14
C LYS A 18 139.54 44.00 58.61
N PRO A 19 139.65 44.25 59.93
CA PRO A 19 140.26 45.47 60.43
C PRO A 19 141.79 45.34 60.47
N SER A 20 142.49 46.32 59.90
CA SER A 20 143.94 46.45 60.00
C SER A 20 144.27 47.52 61.03
N THR A 21 144.93 47.13 62.11
CA THR A 21 145.43 48.00 63.16
C THR A 21 146.78 48.61 62.79
N SER A 22 147.03 49.80 63.36
CA SER A 22 148.32 50.39 63.76
C SER A 22 149.33 50.79 62.67
N ASN A 23 149.67 52.08 62.63
CA ASN A 23 150.92 52.54 63.28
C ASN A 23 150.91 54.05 63.54
N LEU A 24 151.21 54.39 64.80
CA LEU A 24 151.45 55.73 65.31
C LEU A 24 152.70 56.35 64.67
N THR A 25 152.62 57.60 64.25
CA THR A 25 153.78 58.51 64.26
C THR A 25 153.29 59.91 64.61
N LEU A 26 153.89 60.48 65.67
CA LEU A 26 153.62 61.82 66.18
C LEU A 26 153.91 62.88 65.11
N VAL A 27 152.89 63.61 64.68
CA VAL A 27 153.03 64.94 64.07
C VAL A 27 151.89 65.84 64.59
N ASP A 28 152.29 66.94 65.21
CA ASP A 28 151.57 68.12 65.71
C ASP A 28 150.00 68.16 65.57
N PRO A 29 149.23 68.05 66.67
CA PRO A 29 147.80 67.74 66.65
C PRO A 29 146.87 68.84 66.10
N GLU A 30 147.22 70.13 66.19
CA GLU A 30 146.29 71.21 65.84
C GLU A 30 146.14 71.46 64.32
N LYS A 31 147.18 71.17 63.52
CA LYS A 31 147.13 71.28 62.05
C LYS A 31 146.55 70.01 61.39
N SER A 32 146.75 68.85 62.02
CA SER A 32 146.18 67.56 61.59
C SER A 32 144.65 67.52 61.72
N LEU A 33 144.10 67.95 62.87
CA LEU A 33 142.65 67.97 63.13
C LEU A 33 141.88 68.87 62.14
N LYS A 34 142.42 70.05 61.77
CA LYS A 34 141.81 70.94 60.78
C LYS A 34 141.87 70.39 59.36
N CYS A 35 142.95 69.71 58.97
CA CYS A 35 143.01 69.03 57.67
C CYS A 35 142.07 67.81 57.61
N HIS A 36 141.98 67.05 58.69
CA HIS A 36 141.14 65.85 58.76
C HIS A 36 139.63 66.19 58.74
N ALA A 37 139.24 67.27 59.43
CA ALA A 37 137.86 67.79 59.38
C ALA A 37 137.46 68.26 57.97
N LYS A 38 138.35 68.95 57.24
CA LYS A 38 138.11 69.35 55.84
C LYS A 38 137.95 68.15 54.91
N SER A 39 138.77 67.12 55.09
CA SER A 39 138.68 65.86 54.32
C SER A 39 137.37 65.12 54.59
N LEU A 40 136.94 65.02 55.84
CA LEU A 40 135.65 64.42 56.22
C LEU A 40 134.44 65.19 55.67
N ILE A 41 134.52 66.53 55.62
CA ILE A 41 133.47 67.37 55.01
C ILE A 41 133.39 67.12 53.50
N GLN A 42 134.54 67.03 52.80
CA GLN A 42 134.56 66.70 51.36
C GLN A 42 133.98 65.31 51.09
N GLU A 43 134.33 64.32 51.91
CA GLU A 43 133.81 62.95 51.77
C GLU A 43 132.30 62.89 52.05
N LYS A 44 131.83 63.58 53.10
CA LYS A 44 130.39 63.76 53.35
C LYS A 44 129.68 64.38 52.15
N ASN A 45 130.25 65.42 51.54
CA ASN A 45 129.66 66.06 50.36
C ASN A 45 129.57 65.10 49.16
N LYS A 46 130.64 64.32 48.90
CA LYS A 46 130.61 63.27 47.86
C LYS A 46 129.53 62.22 48.12
N VAL A 47 129.38 61.77 49.37
CA VAL A 47 128.32 60.82 49.76
C VAL A 47 126.93 61.43 49.58
N VAL A 48 126.74 62.71 49.91
CA VAL A 48 125.46 63.42 49.70
C VAL A 48 125.14 63.53 48.21
N GLU A 49 126.13 63.84 47.38
CA GLU A 49 125.98 63.89 45.92
C GLU A 49 125.64 62.51 45.33
N GLU A 50 126.37 61.46 45.72
CA GLU A 50 126.10 60.08 45.29
C GLU A 50 124.69 59.63 45.73
N ASN A 51 124.29 59.96 46.96
CA ASN A 51 122.96 59.65 47.49
C ASN A 51 121.85 60.45 46.76
N SER A 52 122.13 61.69 46.36
CA SER A 52 121.24 62.48 45.49
C SER A 52 121.08 61.82 44.11
N ARG A 53 122.19 61.36 43.51
CA ARG A 53 122.21 60.64 42.23
C ARG A 53 121.43 59.32 42.31
N LEU A 54 121.65 58.53 43.37
CA LEU A 54 120.94 57.28 43.61
C LEU A 54 119.44 57.51 43.82
N LYS A 55 119.03 58.54 44.57
CA LYS A 55 117.61 58.90 44.72
C LYS A 55 116.97 59.28 43.39
N LYS A 56 117.70 59.99 42.51
CA LYS A 56 117.22 60.31 41.17
C LYS A 56 117.01 59.03 40.34
N LEU A 57 117.99 58.13 40.35
CA LEU A 57 117.90 56.85 39.65
C LEU A 57 116.75 55.97 40.19
N CYS A 58 116.56 55.91 41.51
CA CYS A 58 115.43 55.19 42.11
C CYS A 58 114.08 55.74 41.63
N ARG A 59 113.93 57.07 41.53
CA ARG A 59 112.70 57.69 41.01
C ARG A 59 112.46 57.37 39.54
N GLU A 60 113.52 57.37 38.72
CA GLU A 60 113.46 57.00 37.30
C GLU A 60 113.02 55.53 37.15
N LEU A 61 113.63 54.61 37.91
CA LEU A 61 113.23 53.19 37.96
C LEU A 61 111.78 53.01 38.45
N ASP A 62 111.35 53.72 39.50
CA ASP A 62 109.98 53.66 39.99
C ASP A 62 108.97 54.16 38.95
N GLN A 63 109.37 55.12 38.11
CA GLN A 63 108.53 55.63 37.03
C GLN A 63 108.47 54.63 35.86
N GLU A 64 109.58 54.01 35.52
CA GLU A 64 109.65 52.94 34.51
C GLU A 64 108.82 51.71 34.93
N VAL A 65 108.94 51.27 36.19
CA VAL A 65 108.14 50.16 36.75
C VAL A 65 106.65 50.50 36.72
N ARG A 66 106.27 51.75 37.01
CA ARG A 66 104.86 52.19 36.89
C ARG A 66 104.37 52.15 35.45
N SER A 67 105.20 52.61 34.51
CA SER A 67 104.90 52.56 33.07
C SER A 67 104.71 51.11 32.59
N LEU A 68 105.66 50.22 32.90
CA LEU A 68 105.61 48.80 32.54
C LEU A 68 104.41 48.08 33.16
N LYS A 69 104.08 48.36 34.43
CA LYS A 69 102.87 47.81 35.07
C LYS A 69 101.60 48.29 34.38
N SER A 70 101.55 49.54 33.93
CA SER A 70 100.42 50.08 33.18
C SER A 70 100.28 49.37 31.83
N GLN A 71 101.39 49.24 31.09
CA GLN A 71 101.42 48.53 29.80
C GLN A 71 101.02 47.05 29.95
N LEU A 72 101.51 46.36 30.98
CA LEU A 72 101.15 44.97 31.23
C LEU A 72 99.65 44.81 31.47
N ARG A 73 99.05 45.65 32.35
CA ARG A 73 97.59 45.61 32.59
C ARG A 73 96.80 45.89 31.32
N GLN A 74 97.27 46.81 30.48
CA GLN A 74 96.63 47.12 29.20
C GLN A 74 96.68 45.91 28.26
N GLN A 75 97.83 45.23 28.17
CA GLN A 75 97.97 44.01 27.36
C GLN A 75 97.12 42.85 27.89
N GLU A 76 97.04 42.66 29.22
CA GLU A 76 96.17 41.66 29.83
C GLU A 76 94.69 41.91 29.49
N HIS A 77 94.26 43.17 29.53
CA HIS A 77 92.90 43.56 29.19
C HIS A 77 92.58 43.33 27.70
N GLU A 78 93.50 43.67 26.79
CA GLU A 78 93.33 43.39 25.36
C GLU A 78 93.32 41.88 25.07
N LEU A 79 94.14 41.09 25.76
CA LEU A 79 94.14 39.64 25.64
C LEU A 79 92.84 39.01 26.16
N PHE A 80 92.24 39.58 27.20
CA PHE A 80 90.91 39.20 27.68
C PHE A 80 89.83 39.46 26.62
N LYS A 81 89.78 40.67 26.06
CA LYS A 81 88.84 41.02 24.97
C LYS A 81 89.00 40.09 23.77
N PHE A 82 90.24 39.77 23.40
CA PHE A 82 90.53 38.88 22.28
C PHE A 82 90.02 37.44 22.54
N LYS A 83 90.13 36.95 23.78
CA LYS A 83 89.56 35.64 24.16
C LYS A 83 88.03 35.64 24.06
N GLU A 84 87.39 36.69 24.55
CA GLU A 84 85.93 36.84 24.52
C GLU A 84 85.40 36.89 23.08
N LEU A 85 86.02 37.69 22.21
CA LEU A 85 85.72 37.75 20.78
C LEU A 85 85.84 36.38 20.09
N ASN A 86 86.87 35.60 20.43
CA ASN A 86 87.03 34.26 19.87
C ASN A 86 85.95 33.28 20.35
N CYS A 87 85.50 33.37 21.61
CA CYS A 87 84.38 32.58 22.12
C CYS A 87 83.09 32.91 21.36
N LEU A 88 82.77 34.19 21.18
CA LEU A 88 81.60 34.64 20.41
C LEU A 88 81.64 34.13 18.96
N ARG A 89 82.81 34.18 18.31
CA ARG A 89 83.01 33.68 16.95
C ARG A 89 82.83 32.16 16.83
N ARG A 90 83.20 31.39 17.85
CA ARG A 90 82.96 29.93 17.87
C ARG A 90 81.47 29.63 18.04
N ASN A 91 80.78 30.34 18.93
CA ASN A 91 79.36 30.16 19.18
C ASN A 91 78.50 30.54 17.95
N SER A 92 78.88 31.59 17.21
CA SER A 92 78.17 31.96 15.98
C SER A 92 78.32 30.91 14.86
N LYS A 93 79.51 30.30 14.72
CA LYS A 93 79.73 29.20 13.77
C LYS A 93 78.93 27.94 14.15
N ALA A 94 78.89 27.60 15.43
CA ALA A 94 78.13 26.44 15.92
C ALA A 94 76.62 26.61 15.66
N THR A 95 76.05 27.75 16.06
CA THR A 95 74.63 28.05 15.84
C THR A 95 74.26 28.13 14.36
N GLN A 96 75.15 28.64 13.49
CA GLN A 96 74.92 28.63 12.05
C GLN A 96 74.98 27.21 11.46
N SER A 97 75.85 26.34 11.96
CA SER A 97 75.92 24.93 11.57
C SER A 97 74.65 24.16 11.98
N GLU A 98 74.15 24.37 13.20
CA GLU A 98 72.91 23.75 13.69
C GLU A 98 71.69 24.17 12.88
N LYS A 99 71.57 25.48 12.58
CA LYS A 99 70.51 26.00 11.70
C LYS A 99 70.55 25.38 10.31
N ARG A 100 71.76 25.22 9.72
CA ARG A 100 71.93 24.55 8.42
C ARG A 100 71.51 23.08 8.45
N ASN A 101 71.87 22.35 9.51
CA ASN A 101 71.49 20.94 9.67
C ASN A 101 69.97 20.78 9.86
N SER A 102 69.35 21.65 10.65
CA SER A 102 67.89 21.69 10.82
C SER A 102 67.17 21.99 9.50
N HIS A 103 67.65 22.97 8.73
CA HIS A 103 67.08 23.29 7.41
C HIS A 103 67.28 22.17 6.39
N ALA A 104 68.40 21.45 6.43
CA ALA A 104 68.63 20.30 5.58
C ALA A 104 67.65 19.15 5.90
N TYR A 105 67.38 18.90 7.18
CA TYR A 105 66.40 17.91 7.63
C TYR A 105 64.97 18.28 7.21
N THR A 106 64.56 19.53 7.37
CA THR A 106 63.22 19.97 6.93
C THR A 106 63.09 19.92 5.41
N LEU A 107 64.12 20.31 4.66
CA LEU A 107 64.13 20.23 3.19
C LEU A 107 64.05 18.78 2.68
N THR A 108 64.75 17.84 3.32
CA THR A 108 64.67 16.42 2.96
C THR A 108 63.27 15.86 3.24
N THR A 109 62.71 16.14 4.41
CA THR A 109 61.34 15.75 4.77
C THR A 109 60.31 16.33 3.79
N LEU A 110 60.42 17.62 3.43
CA LEU A 110 59.54 18.26 2.45
C LEU A 110 59.67 17.64 1.06
N ARG A 111 60.88 17.24 0.64
CA ARG A 111 61.10 16.56 -0.64
C ARG A 111 60.46 15.17 -0.66
N GLU A 112 60.55 14.43 0.44
CA GLU A 112 59.92 13.11 0.58
C GLU A 112 58.40 13.22 0.57
N ASN A 113 57.84 14.18 1.33
CA ASN A 113 56.40 14.46 1.32
C ASN A 113 55.92 14.90 -0.06
N LEU A 114 56.68 15.74 -0.77
CA LEU A 114 56.35 16.16 -2.13
C LEU A 114 56.41 14.98 -3.12
N LYS A 115 57.35 14.04 -2.94
CA LYS A 115 57.41 12.80 -3.72
C LYS A 115 56.18 11.92 -3.46
N TYR A 116 55.79 11.76 -2.20
CA TYR A 116 54.60 11.02 -1.80
C TYR A 116 53.31 11.64 -2.37
N CYS A 117 53.12 12.95 -2.22
CA CYS A 117 51.96 13.64 -2.78
C CYS A 117 51.89 13.53 -4.31
N LYS A 118 53.04 13.57 -5.00
CA LYS A 118 53.10 13.33 -6.45
C LYS A 118 52.71 11.91 -6.84
N SER A 119 53.15 10.89 -6.09
CA SER A 119 52.73 9.51 -6.36
C SER A 119 51.24 9.30 -6.11
N GLU A 120 50.70 9.88 -5.04
CA GLU A 120 49.27 9.82 -4.75
C GLU A 120 48.42 10.53 -5.81
N LEU A 121 48.86 11.70 -6.28
CA LEU A 121 48.20 12.40 -7.38
C LEU A 121 48.19 11.57 -8.68
N ASN A 122 49.30 10.90 -9.00
CA ASN A 122 49.37 10.04 -10.18
C ASN A 122 48.46 8.82 -10.04
N ARG A 123 48.44 8.18 -8.86
CA ARG A 123 47.53 7.07 -8.56
C ARG A 123 46.07 7.48 -8.74
N ALA A 124 45.67 8.62 -8.17
CA ALA A 124 44.33 9.17 -8.31
C ALA A 124 43.97 9.49 -9.78
N LYS A 125 44.92 10.01 -10.57
CA LYS A 125 44.73 10.24 -12.02
C LYS A 125 44.48 8.94 -12.77
N ASP A 126 45.24 7.89 -12.47
CA ASP A 126 45.08 6.58 -13.11
C ASP A 126 43.76 5.91 -12.74
N GLU A 127 43.35 6.01 -11.47
CA GLU A 127 42.03 5.55 -11.00
C GLU A 127 40.90 6.31 -11.69
N ASN A 128 40.99 7.63 -11.81
CA ASN A 128 40.00 8.44 -12.51
C ASN A 128 39.92 8.06 -14.01
N LYS A 129 41.07 7.79 -14.66
CA LYS A 129 41.11 7.30 -16.04
C LYS A 129 40.41 5.94 -16.18
N LYS A 130 40.64 5.00 -15.25
CA LYS A 130 39.96 3.69 -15.22
C LYS A 130 38.46 3.83 -15.02
N LEU A 131 38.02 4.67 -14.08
CA LEU A 131 36.61 4.94 -13.82
C LEU A 131 35.91 5.54 -15.04
N ARG A 132 36.52 6.53 -15.69
CA ARG A 132 35.98 7.13 -16.93
C ARG A 132 35.81 6.08 -18.03
N SER A 133 36.79 5.20 -18.23
CA SER A 133 36.69 4.11 -19.20
C SER A 133 35.57 3.12 -18.84
N SER A 134 35.44 2.78 -17.56
CA SER A 134 34.37 1.89 -17.06
C SER A 134 32.99 2.49 -17.28
N VAL A 135 32.79 3.77 -16.94
CA VAL A 135 31.51 4.47 -17.14
C VAL A 135 31.14 4.51 -18.62
N LYS A 136 32.12 4.81 -19.50
CA LYS A 136 31.91 4.75 -20.95
C LYS A 136 31.48 3.36 -21.42
N ALA A 137 32.13 2.29 -20.95
CA ALA A 137 31.80 0.92 -21.32
C ALA A 137 30.39 0.52 -20.86
N ILE A 138 30.02 0.87 -19.63
CA ILE A 138 28.66 0.65 -19.10
C ILE A 138 27.64 1.40 -19.98
N LYS A 139 27.89 2.67 -20.28
CA LYS A 139 26.96 3.47 -21.08
C LYS A 139 26.81 2.94 -22.51
N ILE A 140 27.90 2.49 -23.14
CA ILE A 140 27.86 1.85 -24.46
C ILE A 140 27.03 0.56 -24.41
N THR A 141 27.17 -0.24 -23.35
CA THR A 141 26.41 -1.49 -23.20
C THR A 141 24.92 -1.22 -23.02
N GLU A 142 24.57 -0.24 -22.18
CA GLU A 142 23.19 0.21 -21.99
C GLU A 142 22.56 0.72 -23.30
N LEU A 143 23.29 1.57 -24.04
CA LEU A 143 22.83 2.08 -25.34
C LEU A 143 22.67 0.96 -26.37
N LYS A 144 23.59 -0.01 -26.42
CA LYS A 144 23.45 -1.19 -27.29
C LYS A 144 22.19 -1.99 -26.95
N GLN A 145 21.88 -2.16 -25.66
CA GLN A 145 20.68 -2.86 -25.23
C GLN A 145 19.41 -2.08 -25.61
N GLN A 146 19.38 -0.76 -25.41
CA GLN A 146 18.28 0.10 -25.84
C GLN A 146 18.07 0.03 -27.36
N VAL A 147 19.14 0.16 -28.15
CA VAL A 147 19.08 0.03 -29.62
C VAL A 147 18.55 -1.35 -30.02
N SER A 148 18.95 -2.42 -29.34
CA SER A 148 18.43 -3.76 -29.62
C SER A 148 16.93 -3.87 -29.31
N VAL A 149 16.45 -3.27 -28.22
CA VAL A 149 15.02 -3.23 -27.89
C VAL A 149 14.25 -2.48 -28.95
N TYR A 150 14.69 -1.26 -29.31
CA TYR A 150 14.05 -0.46 -30.35
C TYR A 150 14.08 -1.15 -31.71
N TYR A 151 15.18 -1.81 -32.07
CA TYR A 151 15.27 -2.59 -33.30
C TYR A 151 14.25 -3.74 -33.31
N ASN A 152 14.10 -4.46 -32.19
CA ASN A 152 13.13 -5.56 -32.08
C ASN A 152 11.68 -5.05 -32.14
N GLU A 153 11.38 -3.92 -31.49
CA GLU A 153 10.07 -3.27 -31.57
C GLU A 153 9.77 -2.77 -32.98
N TRP A 154 10.73 -2.09 -33.60
CA TRP A 154 10.63 -1.65 -34.99
C TRP A 154 10.39 -2.83 -35.93
N LYS A 155 11.12 -3.93 -35.78
CA LYS A 155 10.93 -5.15 -36.57
C LYS A 155 9.56 -5.78 -36.35
N LYS A 156 9.05 -5.77 -35.11
CA LYS A 156 7.69 -6.24 -34.78
C LYS A 156 6.62 -5.37 -35.43
N LEU A 157 6.78 -4.04 -35.38
CA LEU A 157 5.88 -3.09 -36.03
C LEU A 157 5.94 -3.21 -37.55
N GLN A 158 7.14 -3.38 -38.12
CA GLN A 158 7.33 -3.62 -39.55
C GLN A 158 6.66 -4.91 -39.99
N LEU A 159 6.75 -6.00 -39.21
CA LEU A 159 6.01 -7.24 -39.47
C LEU A 159 4.49 -7.05 -39.36
N GLN A 160 4.01 -6.22 -38.43
CA GLN A 160 2.58 -5.88 -38.34
C GLN A 160 2.09 -5.05 -39.54
N LEU A 161 2.95 -4.23 -40.13
CA LEU A 161 2.68 -3.43 -41.33
C LEU A 161 2.84 -4.24 -42.63
N GLN A 162 3.78 -5.20 -42.67
CA GLN A 162 3.99 -6.11 -43.80
C GLN A 162 3.03 -7.29 -43.81
N LYS A 163 2.29 -7.56 -42.72
CA LYS A 163 1.09 -8.38 -42.81
C LYS A 163 0.16 -7.66 -43.80
N PRO A 164 -0.12 -8.25 -44.98
CA PRO A 164 -0.96 -7.59 -45.95
C PRO A 164 -2.30 -7.33 -45.27
N ARG A 165 -2.71 -6.05 -45.18
CA ARG A 165 -4.12 -5.69 -45.11
C ARG A 165 -4.75 -6.01 -46.47
N VAL A 166 -4.80 -7.29 -46.79
CA VAL A 166 -5.59 -7.79 -47.91
C VAL A 166 -6.26 -9.06 -47.41
N PHE A 167 -7.60 -8.98 -47.41
CA PHE A 167 -8.61 -9.97 -47.04
C PHE A 167 -8.97 -10.09 -45.55
N SER A 168 -9.85 -9.19 -45.11
CA SER A 168 -11.03 -9.66 -44.36
C SER A 168 -12.36 -9.10 -44.87
N VAL A 169 -12.40 -8.28 -45.93
CA VAL A 169 -13.69 -7.88 -46.50
C VAL A 169 -14.35 -9.11 -47.12
N ASP A 170 -13.67 -9.87 -47.99
CA ASP A 170 -14.24 -11.08 -48.59
C ASP A 170 -14.51 -12.21 -47.57
N SER A 171 -13.68 -12.34 -46.53
CA SER A 171 -13.92 -13.37 -45.51
C SER A 171 -15.03 -12.97 -44.52
N GLN A 172 -15.19 -11.68 -44.21
CA GLN A 172 -16.33 -11.19 -43.46
C GLN A 172 -17.59 -11.19 -44.32
N GLU A 173 -17.50 -10.85 -45.60
CA GLU A 173 -18.61 -10.87 -46.55
C GLU A 173 -19.08 -12.31 -46.80
N PHE A 174 -18.16 -13.26 -46.97
CA PHE A 174 -18.51 -14.68 -47.04
C PHE A 174 -19.15 -15.18 -45.74
N ASN A 175 -18.60 -14.82 -44.57
CA ASN A 175 -19.15 -15.27 -43.28
C ASN A 175 -20.50 -14.61 -42.96
N LEU A 176 -20.67 -13.33 -43.29
CA LEU A 176 -21.95 -12.62 -43.19
C LEU A 176 -22.96 -13.15 -44.21
N SER A 177 -22.54 -13.46 -45.44
CA SER A 177 -23.40 -14.02 -46.47
C SER A 177 -23.87 -15.44 -46.10
N GLN A 178 -22.99 -16.26 -45.52
CA GLN A 178 -23.34 -17.56 -44.96
C GLN A 178 -24.32 -17.44 -43.77
N GLN A 179 -24.11 -16.45 -42.88
CA GLN A 179 -25.03 -16.18 -41.77
C GLN A 179 -26.40 -15.70 -42.26
N VAL A 180 -26.44 -14.80 -43.24
CA VAL A 180 -27.67 -14.31 -43.87
C VAL A 180 -28.41 -15.46 -44.56
N GLN A 181 -27.70 -16.33 -45.28
CA GLN A 181 -28.31 -17.50 -45.92
C GLN A 181 -28.89 -18.48 -44.89
N ASN A 182 -28.15 -18.78 -43.82
CA ASN A 182 -28.64 -19.64 -42.73
C ASN A 182 -29.87 -19.05 -42.02
N LEU A 183 -29.91 -17.72 -41.83
CA LEU A 183 -31.07 -17.04 -41.25
C LEU A 183 -32.26 -17.06 -42.20
N LYS A 184 -32.03 -16.92 -43.50
CA LYS A 184 -33.06 -16.99 -44.53
C LYS A 184 -33.69 -18.39 -44.59
N GLU A 185 -32.87 -19.44 -44.56
CA GLU A 185 -33.35 -20.83 -44.52
C GLU A 185 -34.16 -21.13 -43.25
N LYS A 186 -33.71 -20.63 -42.09
CA LYS A 186 -34.49 -20.73 -40.85
C LYS A 186 -35.82 -19.98 -40.93
N LEU A 187 -35.83 -18.79 -41.53
CA LEU A 187 -37.04 -18.00 -41.72
C LEU A 187 -38.03 -18.70 -42.66
N GLU A 188 -37.56 -19.24 -43.78
CA GLU A 188 -38.39 -20.00 -44.73
C GLU A 188 -38.95 -21.27 -44.07
N PHE A 189 -38.15 -21.98 -43.27
CA PHE A 189 -38.61 -23.13 -42.50
C PHE A 189 -39.71 -22.74 -41.50
N SER A 190 -39.50 -21.70 -40.70
CA SER A 190 -40.51 -21.21 -39.76
C SER A 190 -41.77 -20.68 -40.45
N GLN A 191 -41.64 -20.03 -41.62
CA GLN A 191 -42.79 -19.60 -42.41
C GLN A 191 -43.60 -20.77 -42.95
N LYS A 192 -42.92 -21.85 -43.36
CA LYS A 192 -43.57 -23.10 -43.78
C LYS A 192 -44.30 -23.76 -42.62
N GLU A 193 -43.65 -23.87 -41.46
CA GLU A 193 -44.24 -24.39 -40.23
C GLU A 193 -45.47 -23.58 -39.79
N ILE A 194 -45.39 -22.24 -39.84
CA ILE A 194 -46.55 -21.35 -39.56
C ILE A 194 -47.69 -21.60 -40.55
N SER A 195 -47.37 -21.84 -41.83
CA SER A 195 -48.39 -22.09 -42.86
C SER A 195 -49.06 -23.44 -42.65
N GLU A 196 -48.30 -24.48 -42.31
CA GLU A 196 -48.81 -25.81 -41.96
C GLU A 196 -49.68 -25.74 -40.70
N LEU A 197 -49.22 -25.06 -39.64
CA LEU A 197 -50.00 -24.84 -38.41
C LEU A 197 -51.26 -24.01 -38.64
N LYS A 198 -51.24 -23.05 -39.57
CA LYS A 198 -52.44 -22.31 -39.98
C LYS A 198 -53.44 -23.23 -40.69
N GLN A 199 -52.95 -24.12 -41.56
CA GLN A 199 -53.78 -25.06 -42.29
C GLN A 199 -54.38 -26.12 -41.37
N GLU A 200 -53.58 -26.64 -40.42
CA GLU A 200 -54.03 -27.54 -39.37
C GLU A 200 -55.06 -26.87 -38.47
N ASN A 201 -54.83 -25.63 -38.01
CA ASN A 201 -55.82 -24.88 -37.25
C ASN A 201 -57.12 -24.67 -38.02
N GLN A 202 -57.06 -24.44 -39.32
CA GLN A 202 -58.25 -24.29 -40.14
C GLN A 202 -59.00 -25.62 -40.25
N LEU A 203 -58.30 -26.73 -40.45
CA LEU A 203 -58.88 -28.08 -40.42
C LEU A 203 -59.52 -28.39 -39.07
N LEU A 204 -58.85 -28.08 -37.96
CA LEU A 204 -59.38 -28.25 -36.60
C LEU A 204 -60.62 -27.39 -36.37
N LYS A 205 -60.64 -26.14 -36.85
CA LYS A 205 -61.84 -25.27 -36.79
C LYS A 205 -63.00 -25.85 -37.60
N ASP A 206 -62.73 -26.41 -38.77
CA ASP A 206 -63.76 -27.00 -39.62
C ASP A 206 -64.27 -28.34 -39.03
N GLN A 207 -63.38 -29.14 -38.44
CA GLN A 207 -63.74 -30.33 -37.64
C GLN A 207 -64.54 -29.97 -36.38
N LEU A 208 -64.22 -28.85 -35.73
CA LEU A 208 -64.98 -28.34 -34.59
C LEU A 208 -66.38 -27.93 -35.03
N LYS A 209 -66.52 -27.21 -36.14
CA LYS A 209 -67.82 -26.85 -36.72
C LYS A 209 -68.63 -28.09 -37.12
N SER A 210 -68.01 -29.12 -37.71
CA SER A 210 -68.72 -30.36 -38.04
C SER A 210 -69.13 -31.11 -36.77
N SER A 211 -68.26 -31.19 -35.76
CA SER A 211 -68.57 -31.82 -34.47
C SER A 211 -69.67 -31.07 -33.73
N GLN A 212 -69.67 -29.75 -33.79
CA GLN A 212 -70.72 -28.90 -33.21
C GLN A 212 -72.05 -29.05 -33.97
N LYS A 213 -72.04 -29.23 -35.29
CA LYS A 213 -73.22 -29.62 -36.09
C LYS A 213 -73.75 -31.01 -35.70
N VAL A 214 -72.86 -31.97 -35.42
CA VAL A 214 -73.25 -33.31 -34.95
C VAL A 214 -73.80 -33.24 -33.52
N LEU A 215 -73.19 -32.45 -32.63
CA LEU A 215 -73.67 -32.22 -31.27
C LEU A 215 -75.02 -31.51 -31.25
N THR A 216 -75.25 -30.50 -32.09
CA THR A 216 -76.56 -29.84 -32.20
C THR A 216 -77.63 -30.75 -32.81
N ARG A 217 -77.28 -31.64 -33.75
CA ARG A 217 -78.17 -32.71 -34.22
C ARG A 217 -78.46 -33.76 -33.14
N LYS A 218 -77.46 -34.16 -32.35
CA LYS A 218 -77.64 -35.05 -31.20
C LYS A 218 -78.43 -34.40 -30.06
N ALA A 219 -78.28 -33.10 -29.84
CA ALA A 219 -79.02 -32.33 -28.83
C ALA A 219 -80.50 -32.15 -29.24
N THR A 220 -80.79 -31.94 -30.53
CA THR A 220 -82.18 -31.87 -31.03
C THR A 220 -82.87 -33.24 -31.01
N ILE A 221 -82.15 -34.34 -31.27
CA ILE A 221 -82.65 -35.71 -31.07
C ILE A 221 -82.79 -36.02 -29.56
N GLY A 222 -81.87 -35.50 -28.74
CA GLY A 222 -81.89 -35.59 -27.28
C GLY A 222 -83.09 -34.87 -26.66
N GLU A 223 -83.40 -33.64 -27.06
CA GLU A 223 -84.54 -32.86 -26.56
C GLU A 223 -85.90 -33.49 -26.89
N SER A 224 -86.03 -34.11 -28.07
CA SER A 224 -87.20 -34.89 -28.47
C SER A 224 -87.43 -36.09 -27.54
N ASN A 225 -86.37 -36.82 -27.21
CA ASN A 225 -86.45 -38.02 -26.36
C ASN A 225 -86.47 -37.67 -24.85
N PHE A 226 -85.94 -36.52 -24.45
CA PHE A 226 -85.91 -36.02 -23.08
C PHE A 226 -87.27 -35.45 -22.65
N LYS A 227 -88.04 -34.82 -23.56
CA LYS A 227 -89.41 -34.38 -23.27
C LYS A 227 -90.41 -35.53 -23.07
N GLN A 228 -90.14 -36.71 -23.62
CA GLN A 228 -90.94 -37.93 -23.38
C GLN A 228 -90.51 -38.69 -22.11
N GLY A 229 -89.23 -38.62 -21.72
CA GLY A 229 -88.69 -39.23 -20.51
C GLY A 229 -88.93 -38.44 -19.21
N LEU A 230 -88.92 -37.11 -19.24
CA LEU A 230 -89.03 -36.28 -18.03
C LEU A 230 -90.40 -36.28 -17.33
N LYS A 231 -91.45 -36.83 -17.95
CA LYS A 231 -92.74 -37.04 -17.27
C LYS A 231 -92.77 -38.30 -16.39
N ARG A 232 -91.72 -39.14 -16.39
CA ARG A 232 -91.68 -40.40 -15.61
C ARG A 232 -90.63 -40.46 -14.49
N GLU A 233 -89.61 -39.58 -14.44
CA GLU A 233 -88.48 -39.73 -13.51
C GLU A 233 -88.29 -38.63 -12.43
N LEU A 234 -89.25 -37.69 -12.27
CA LEU A 234 -89.22 -36.67 -11.20
C LEU A 234 -90.23 -36.96 -10.06
N ALA A 235 -90.39 -38.23 -9.70
CA ALA A 235 -91.06 -38.60 -8.44
C ALA A 235 -90.00 -38.71 -7.32
N PRO A 236 -90.17 -38.04 -6.16
CA PRO A 236 -89.25 -38.20 -5.03
C PRO A 236 -89.22 -39.67 -4.59
N THR A 237 -88.03 -40.23 -4.37
CA THR A 237 -87.87 -41.62 -3.90
C THR A 237 -88.61 -41.81 -2.57
N LYS A 238 -89.23 -42.98 -2.37
CA LYS A 238 -90.00 -43.31 -1.16
C LYS A 238 -89.20 -43.05 0.12
N GLU A 239 -87.89 -43.32 0.12
CA GLU A 239 -86.99 -43.08 1.25
C GLU A 239 -86.79 -41.59 1.57
N ALA A 240 -86.72 -40.71 0.57
CA ALA A 240 -86.56 -39.27 0.80
C ALA A 240 -87.83 -38.67 1.43
N VAL A 241 -89.01 -39.15 1.02
CA VAL A 241 -90.30 -38.76 1.61
C VAL A 241 -90.40 -39.20 3.06
N ILE A 242 -90.04 -40.46 3.36
CA ILE A 242 -90.04 -41.00 4.72
C ILE A 242 -89.05 -40.25 5.63
N SER A 243 -87.84 -39.99 5.13
CA SER A 243 -86.80 -39.30 5.91
C SER A 243 -87.16 -37.85 6.24
N ASN A 244 -87.80 -37.12 5.32
CA ASN A 244 -88.27 -35.76 5.57
C ASN A 244 -89.41 -35.73 6.58
N PHE A 245 -90.33 -36.69 6.51
CA PHE A 245 -91.43 -36.82 7.45
C PHE A 245 -90.93 -37.05 8.89
N PHE A 246 -90.03 -38.03 9.10
CA PHE A 246 -89.50 -38.33 10.44
C PHE A 246 -88.70 -37.18 11.02
N ARG A 247 -87.92 -36.45 10.21
CA ARG A 247 -87.18 -35.27 10.65
C ARG A 247 -88.11 -34.20 11.23
N LYS A 248 -89.16 -33.87 10.48
CA LYS A 248 -90.19 -32.90 10.89
C LYS A 248 -90.93 -33.37 12.15
N LEU A 249 -91.20 -34.68 12.24
CA LEU A 249 -91.85 -35.29 13.40
C LEU A 249 -90.98 -35.21 14.67
N CYS A 250 -89.69 -35.55 14.59
CA CYS A 250 -88.77 -35.46 15.74
C CYS A 250 -88.68 -34.02 16.25
N THR A 251 -88.50 -33.03 15.36
CA THR A 251 -88.44 -31.61 15.74
C THR A 251 -89.73 -31.15 16.42
N GLN A 252 -90.90 -31.59 15.95
CA GLN A 252 -92.17 -31.20 16.56
C GLN A 252 -92.45 -31.91 17.89
N LEU A 253 -92.05 -33.18 18.05
CA LEU A 253 -92.16 -33.91 19.32
C LEU A 253 -91.27 -33.26 20.40
N GLU A 254 -90.04 -32.87 20.04
CA GLU A 254 -89.12 -32.13 20.92
C GLU A 254 -89.68 -30.77 21.31
N ASN A 255 -90.12 -29.96 20.33
CA ASN A 255 -90.66 -28.63 20.58
C ASN A 255 -91.92 -28.65 21.45
N ASN A 256 -92.76 -29.69 21.31
CA ASN A 256 -93.99 -29.85 22.09
C ASN A 256 -93.78 -30.63 23.41
N GLN A 257 -92.54 -31.00 23.75
CA GLN A 257 -92.17 -31.80 24.93
C GLN A 257 -92.94 -33.12 25.06
N ILE A 258 -93.19 -33.80 23.93
CA ILE A 258 -93.95 -35.05 23.89
C ILE A 258 -92.98 -36.22 23.99
N ASN A 259 -93.22 -37.11 24.95
CA ASN A 259 -92.41 -38.32 25.08
C ASN A 259 -92.64 -39.26 23.86
N THR A 260 -91.54 -39.61 23.18
CA THR A 260 -91.53 -40.48 22.00
C THR A 260 -92.18 -41.84 22.24
N GLU A 261 -92.07 -42.38 23.45
CA GLU A 261 -92.64 -43.67 23.85
C GLU A 261 -94.16 -43.56 24.04
N GLN A 262 -94.61 -42.47 24.66
CA GLN A 262 -96.04 -42.16 24.82
C GLN A 262 -96.72 -41.90 23.48
N PHE A 263 -96.07 -41.13 22.59
CA PHE A 263 -96.56 -40.87 21.24
C PHE A 263 -96.68 -42.17 20.43
N SER A 264 -95.65 -43.02 20.45
CA SER A 264 -95.65 -44.28 19.67
C SER A 264 -96.68 -45.28 20.18
N GLN A 265 -96.93 -45.33 21.50
CA GLN A 265 -97.95 -46.19 22.09
C GLN A 265 -99.37 -45.73 21.71
N GLU A 266 -99.66 -44.43 21.72
CA GLU A 266 -100.99 -43.90 21.42
C GLU A 266 -101.32 -43.95 19.91
N ILE A 267 -100.32 -43.71 19.05
CA ILE A 267 -100.47 -43.85 17.60
C ILE A 267 -100.72 -45.31 17.20
N CYS A 268 -99.99 -46.26 17.79
CA CYS A 268 -100.07 -47.68 17.47
C CYS A 268 -101.11 -48.48 18.30
N LYS A 269 -101.94 -47.79 19.09
CA LYS A 269 -102.96 -48.40 19.99
C LYS A 269 -104.06 -49.15 19.25
N ASP A 270 -104.41 -48.66 18.06
CA ASP A 270 -105.47 -49.22 17.23
C ASP A 270 -104.88 -50.12 16.13
N SER A 271 -105.52 -51.26 15.90
CA SER A 271 -104.99 -52.30 14.99
C SER A 271 -105.00 -51.91 13.51
N GLN A 272 -105.79 -50.92 13.13
CA GLN A 272 -105.74 -50.24 11.83
C GLN A 272 -106.09 -48.76 12.07
N VAL A 273 -105.22 -47.87 11.63
CA VAL A 273 -105.42 -46.42 11.72
C VAL A 273 -105.84 -45.95 10.32
N ASP A 274 -107.02 -45.37 10.18
CA ASP A 274 -107.42 -44.69 8.93
C ASP A 274 -106.92 -43.23 8.91
N PHE A 275 -107.08 -42.54 7.80
CA PHE A 275 -106.54 -41.18 7.63
C PHE A 275 -107.14 -40.17 8.63
N GLU A 276 -108.44 -40.25 8.91
CA GLU A 276 -109.12 -39.33 9.82
C GLU A 276 -108.68 -39.59 11.28
N GLN A 277 -108.53 -40.85 11.67
CA GLN A 277 -107.97 -41.23 12.97
C GLN A 277 -106.51 -40.79 13.13
N LEU A 278 -105.68 -40.93 12.08
CA LEU A 278 -104.30 -40.47 12.10
C LEU A 278 -104.25 -38.94 12.27
N LYS A 279 -105.12 -38.22 11.56
CA LYS A 279 -105.23 -36.76 11.62
C LYS A 279 -105.70 -36.28 12.99
N GLU A 280 -106.72 -36.92 13.59
CA GLU A 280 -107.17 -36.62 14.95
C GLU A 280 -106.06 -36.86 15.99
N LYS A 281 -105.32 -37.97 15.90
CA LYS A 281 -104.23 -38.25 16.82
C LYS A 281 -103.06 -37.27 16.67
N PHE A 282 -102.68 -36.90 15.45
CA PHE A 282 -101.65 -35.86 15.25
C PHE A 282 -102.10 -34.50 15.78
N ASN A 283 -103.39 -34.16 15.61
CA ASN A 283 -103.98 -32.94 16.16
C ASN A 283 -104.03 -32.95 17.71
N SER A 284 -104.32 -34.10 18.34
CA SER A 284 -104.34 -34.20 19.80
C SER A 284 -102.96 -33.98 20.42
N PHE A 285 -101.89 -34.33 19.69
CA PHE A 285 -100.50 -34.02 20.00
C PHE A 285 -100.02 -32.64 19.50
N LYS A 286 -100.92 -31.80 18.96
CA LYS A 286 -100.59 -30.47 18.38
C LYS A 286 -99.49 -30.52 17.31
N LEU A 287 -99.42 -31.60 16.53
CA LEU A 287 -98.46 -31.77 15.44
C LEU A 287 -99.03 -31.19 14.14
N VAL A 288 -98.20 -30.46 13.39
CA VAL A 288 -98.62 -29.73 12.19
C VAL A 288 -98.02 -30.36 10.94
N PHE A 289 -98.85 -31.10 10.20
CA PHE A 289 -98.53 -31.70 8.91
C PHE A 289 -99.62 -31.38 7.88
N SER A 290 -99.23 -31.25 6.61
CA SER A 290 -100.19 -31.08 5.52
C SER A 290 -100.90 -32.40 5.22
N GLU A 291 -102.12 -32.35 4.67
CA GLU A 291 -102.90 -33.55 4.34
C GLU A 291 -102.14 -34.49 3.39
N ASN A 292 -101.41 -33.93 2.42
CA ASN A 292 -100.59 -34.69 1.49
C ASN A 292 -99.39 -35.38 2.18
N GLU A 293 -98.80 -34.78 3.21
CA GLU A 293 -97.73 -35.40 4.00
C GLU A 293 -98.28 -36.53 4.88
N LEU A 294 -99.44 -36.33 5.52
CA LEU A 294 -100.09 -37.35 6.34
C LEU A 294 -100.60 -38.53 5.52
N GLN A 295 -101.12 -38.29 4.31
CA GLN A 295 -101.60 -39.35 3.42
C GLN A 295 -100.44 -40.24 2.97
N LYS A 296 -99.30 -39.63 2.62
CA LYS A 296 -98.08 -40.36 2.27
C LYS A 296 -97.47 -41.09 3.46
N ALA A 297 -97.54 -40.52 4.66
CA ALA A 297 -97.11 -41.19 5.88
C ALA A 297 -98.01 -42.38 6.22
N LEU A 298 -99.33 -42.26 6.03
CA LEU A 298 -100.26 -43.36 6.19
C LEU A 298 -99.92 -44.51 5.22
N GLU A 299 -99.70 -44.21 3.95
CA GLU A 299 -99.37 -45.21 2.92
C GLU A 299 -97.99 -45.84 3.09
N LEU A 300 -96.98 -45.09 3.56
CA LEU A 300 -95.60 -45.57 3.58
C LEU A 300 -95.12 -46.06 4.95
N ILE A 301 -95.75 -45.63 6.05
CA ILE A 301 -95.27 -45.85 7.43
C ILE A 301 -96.32 -46.58 8.28
N PHE A 302 -97.60 -46.21 8.16
CA PHE A 302 -98.66 -46.69 9.06
C PHE A 302 -99.62 -47.72 8.43
N GLN A 303 -99.44 -48.07 7.15
CA GLN A 303 -100.34 -48.93 6.38
C GLN A 303 -100.38 -50.38 6.89
N ASN A 304 -99.29 -50.85 7.51
CA ASN A 304 -99.16 -52.19 8.08
C ASN A 304 -98.87 -52.06 9.56
N LYS A 305 -99.63 -52.75 10.44
CA LYS A 305 -99.50 -52.77 11.93
C LYS A 305 -98.10 -52.38 12.40
N THR A 306 -97.90 -51.09 12.66
CA THR A 306 -96.58 -50.57 13.03
C THR A 306 -96.34 -50.94 14.49
N ASN A 307 -95.28 -51.70 14.76
CA ASN A 307 -94.93 -52.03 16.14
C ASN A 307 -94.37 -50.76 16.83
N PRO A 308 -94.88 -50.37 18.01
CA PRO A 308 -94.43 -49.17 18.71
C PRO A 308 -92.91 -49.18 18.96
N ASN A 309 -92.31 -50.34 19.23
CA ASN A 309 -90.86 -50.45 19.42
C ASN A 309 -90.05 -50.18 18.15
N VAL A 310 -90.61 -50.47 16.97
CA VAL A 310 -89.98 -50.19 15.68
C VAL A 310 -90.05 -48.69 15.38
N LEU A 311 -91.19 -48.06 15.67
CA LEU A 311 -91.37 -46.61 15.50
C LEU A 311 -90.44 -45.83 16.44
N ILE A 312 -90.35 -46.24 17.72
CA ILE A 312 -89.43 -45.66 18.70
C ILE A 312 -87.97 -45.77 18.24
N LYS A 313 -87.56 -46.93 17.72
CA LYS A 313 -86.19 -47.13 17.22
C LYS A 313 -85.86 -46.22 16.04
N GLN A 314 -86.81 -46.02 15.12
CA GLN A 314 -86.61 -45.11 13.98
C GLN A 314 -86.56 -43.64 14.40
N LEU A 315 -87.41 -43.23 15.35
CA LEU A 315 -87.39 -41.86 15.89
C LEU A 315 -86.09 -41.57 16.64
N LYS A 316 -85.64 -42.47 17.53
CA LYS A 316 -84.36 -42.31 18.28
C LYS A 316 -83.14 -42.28 17.35
N LEU A 317 -83.11 -43.09 16.30
CA LEU A 317 -82.01 -43.12 15.33
C LEU A 317 -81.90 -41.79 14.55
N ARG A 318 -83.04 -41.17 14.20
CA ARG A 318 -83.05 -39.90 13.47
C ARG A 318 -82.81 -38.68 14.35
N GLN A 319 -83.08 -38.75 15.66
CA GLN A 319 -82.67 -37.71 16.62
C GLN A 319 -81.14 -37.62 16.75
N LEU A 320 -80.46 -38.76 16.85
CA LEU A 320 -78.98 -38.81 16.90
C LEU A 320 -78.30 -38.20 15.65
N GLU A 321 -78.89 -38.39 14.47
CA GLU A 321 -78.37 -37.77 13.23
C GLU A 321 -78.56 -36.25 13.17
N LEU A 322 -79.53 -35.70 13.89
CA LEU A 322 -79.75 -34.25 13.95
C LEU A 322 -78.74 -33.56 14.87
N GLU A 323 -78.33 -34.22 15.96
CA GLU A 323 -77.34 -33.71 16.92
C GLU A 323 -75.91 -33.67 16.35
N SER A 324 -75.55 -34.59 15.43
CA SER A 324 -74.18 -34.65 14.87
C SER A 324 -73.86 -33.56 13.84
N ASN A 325 -74.86 -32.83 13.35
CA ASN A 325 -74.69 -31.84 12.27
C ASN A 325 -74.47 -30.39 12.78
N LEU A 326 -74.27 -30.21 14.09
CA LEU A 326 -74.06 -28.90 14.73
C LEU A 326 -72.59 -28.54 15.03
N SER A 327 -71.61 -29.36 14.61
CA SER A 327 -70.18 -29.12 14.90
C SER A 327 -69.29 -29.29 13.67
N SER A 328 -69.18 -28.24 12.85
CA SER A 328 -67.95 -27.87 12.11
C SER A 328 -68.21 -26.67 11.19
N ASP A 329 -67.71 -25.48 11.57
CA ASP A 329 -67.49 -24.38 10.65
C ASP A 329 -66.35 -23.45 11.13
N ILE A 330 -65.66 -22.87 10.14
CA ILE A 330 -64.67 -21.78 10.12
C ILE A 330 -63.24 -22.16 9.71
N SER A 331 -62.79 -21.36 8.75
CA SER A 331 -61.79 -21.48 7.70
C SER A 331 -60.49 -20.68 7.95
N SER A 332 -59.41 -21.17 7.30
CA SER A 332 -58.38 -20.42 6.55
C SER A 332 -57.49 -19.32 7.17
N LEU A 333 -56.18 -19.56 7.00
CA LEU A 333 -55.08 -18.65 6.63
C LEU A 333 -54.50 -17.60 7.61
N ASN A 334 -53.16 -17.61 7.62
CA ASN A 334 -52.16 -16.67 8.15
C ASN A 334 -51.73 -16.81 9.63
N SER A 335 -50.50 -17.30 9.80
CA SER A 335 -49.64 -17.10 10.97
C SER A 335 -48.25 -16.77 10.40
N GLN A 336 -47.86 -15.50 10.23
CA GLN A 336 -47.25 -14.68 11.30
C GLN A 336 -46.71 -15.52 12.45
N SER A 337 -45.41 -15.83 12.39
CA SER A 337 -44.61 -15.93 13.61
C SER A 337 -43.80 -14.64 13.72
N SER A 338 -44.35 -13.74 14.54
CA SER A 338 -43.65 -12.61 15.12
C SER A 338 -42.60 -13.15 16.10
N ARG A 339 -41.33 -12.86 15.83
CA ARG A 339 -40.35 -12.67 16.90
C ARG A 339 -39.72 -11.31 16.71
N ASN A 340 -40.30 -10.36 17.43
CA ASN A 340 -39.69 -9.09 17.76
C ASN A 340 -38.38 -9.36 18.49
N HIS A 341 -37.26 -8.94 17.90
CA HIS A 341 -36.11 -8.48 18.64
C HIS A 341 -35.76 -7.07 18.18
N SER A 342 -35.61 -6.19 19.17
CA SER A 342 -35.14 -4.81 19.08
C SER A 342 -33.83 -4.65 18.30
N PRO A 343 -33.52 -3.43 17.83
CA PRO A 343 -32.35 -3.15 17.00
C PRO A 343 -31.11 -3.11 17.88
N ASP A 344 -30.44 -4.24 18.01
CA ASP A 344 -29.05 -4.29 18.46
C ASP A 344 -28.42 -5.58 17.92
N SER A 345 -27.93 -5.50 16.68
CA SER A 345 -27.01 -6.50 16.14
C SER A 345 -25.85 -5.79 15.46
N ASN A 346 -24.88 -5.36 16.27
CA ASN A 346 -23.50 -5.30 15.83
C ASN A 346 -23.03 -6.75 15.57
N TYR A 347 -23.15 -7.22 14.33
CA TYR A 347 -22.40 -8.36 13.77
C TYR A 347 -22.21 -8.10 12.25
N PRO A 348 -21.11 -8.54 11.62
CA PRO A 348 -20.23 -7.68 10.83
C PRO A 348 -20.59 -7.65 9.35
N PHE A 349 -21.28 -6.61 8.89
CA PHE A 349 -21.29 -6.28 7.45
C PHE A 349 -20.01 -5.54 7.02
N THR A 350 -19.21 -5.05 7.97
CA THR A 350 -18.04 -4.20 7.69
C THR A 350 -16.80 -4.98 7.21
N GLU A 351 -16.58 -6.21 7.66
CA GLU A 351 -15.41 -7.02 7.27
C GLU A 351 -15.47 -7.44 5.79
N ASP A 352 -16.65 -7.84 5.30
CA ASP A 352 -16.88 -8.19 3.90
C ASP A 352 -16.66 -6.99 2.96
N ILE A 353 -17.18 -5.81 3.33
CA ILE A 353 -17.09 -4.62 2.48
C ILE A 353 -15.64 -4.14 2.38
N GLU A 354 -14.91 -4.13 3.49
CA GLU A 354 -13.51 -3.72 3.48
C GLU A 354 -12.64 -4.68 2.66
N PHE A 355 -12.91 -5.99 2.71
CA PHE A 355 -12.25 -6.97 1.82
C PHE A 355 -12.50 -6.66 0.34
N ILE A 356 -13.75 -6.39 -0.03
CA ILE A 356 -14.12 -6.05 -1.42
C ILE A 356 -13.50 -4.72 -1.84
N LEU A 357 -13.53 -3.69 -0.97
CA LEU A 357 -12.89 -2.40 -1.20
C LEU A 357 -11.39 -2.58 -1.39
N ASN A 358 -10.74 -3.41 -0.57
CA ASN A 358 -9.30 -3.62 -0.67
C ASN A 358 -8.94 -4.31 -2.00
N LYS A 359 -9.73 -5.30 -2.45
CA LYS A 359 -9.57 -5.90 -3.78
C LYS A 359 -9.72 -4.86 -4.91
N LEU A 360 -10.71 -3.98 -4.82
CA LEU A 360 -10.92 -2.90 -5.76
C LEU A 360 -9.75 -1.90 -5.78
N ARG A 361 -9.24 -1.53 -4.60
CA ARG A 361 -8.04 -0.66 -4.46
C ARG A 361 -6.83 -1.28 -5.15
N LEU A 362 -6.59 -2.57 -4.94
CA LEU A 362 -5.47 -3.30 -5.56
C LEU A 362 -5.59 -3.37 -7.09
N GLN A 363 -6.80 -3.58 -7.63
CA GLN A 363 -7.04 -3.56 -9.08
C GLN A 363 -6.77 -2.17 -9.67
N LEU A 364 -7.22 -1.11 -9.01
CA LEU A 364 -6.97 0.26 -9.46
C LEU A 364 -5.49 0.62 -9.40
N MET A 365 -4.75 0.20 -8.38
CA MET A 365 -3.29 0.36 -8.31
C MET A 365 -2.57 -0.35 -9.45
N ASP A 366 -2.99 -1.57 -9.78
CA ASP A 366 -2.38 -2.38 -10.84
C ASP A 366 -2.53 -1.77 -12.23
N SER A 367 -3.60 -0.99 -12.46
CA SER A 367 -3.82 -0.25 -13.71
C SER A 367 -2.72 0.79 -14.00
N GLY A 368 -2.01 1.26 -12.97
CA GLY A 368 -1.01 2.33 -13.06
C GLY A 368 -1.57 3.67 -13.52
N LYS A 369 -2.88 3.93 -13.32
CA LYS A 369 -3.56 5.20 -13.63
C LYS A 369 -3.70 6.07 -12.37
N SER A 370 -3.72 7.39 -12.55
CA SER A 370 -3.87 8.34 -11.44
C SER A 370 -5.31 8.40 -10.91
N SER A 371 -5.50 8.94 -9.71
CA SER A 371 -6.83 9.14 -9.12
C SER A 371 -7.67 10.09 -9.97
N GLU A 372 -7.05 11.12 -10.55
CA GLU A 372 -7.70 12.11 -11.41
C GLU A 372 -8.23 11.46 -12.68
N TYR A 373 -7.50 10.50 -13.25
CA TYR A 373 -7.98 9.74 -14.39
C TYR A 373 -9.27 8.98 -14.07
N PHE A 374 -9.30 8.26 -12.94
CA PHE A 374 -10.49 7.52 -12.52
C PHE A 374 -11.65 8.44 -12.15
N LEU A 375 -11.40 9.50 -11.38
CA LEU A 375 -12.42 10.48 -11.02
C LEU A 375 -13.00 11.19 -12.24
N GLY A 376 -12.17 11.53 -13.23
CA GLY A 376 -12.61 12.08 -14.51
C GLY A 376 -13.50 11.11 -15.29
N LYS A 377 -13.10 9.83 -15.37
CA LYS A 377 -13.88 8.76 -16.03
C LYS A 377 -15.19 8.47 -15.31
N TRP A 378 -15.20 8.44 -13.98
CA TRP A 378 -16.41 8.22 -13.19
C TRP A 378 -17.37 9.41 -13.32
N LYS A 379 -16.85 10.64 -13.36
CA LYS A 379 -17.65 11.85 -13.55
C LYS A 379 -18.35 11.89 -14.91
N THR A 380 -17.74 11.35 -15.97
CA THR A 380 -18.33 11.30 -17.31
C THR A 380 -19.33 10.16 -17.48
N LYS A 381 -19.16 9.05 -16.74
CA LYS A 381 -20.06 7.89 -16.79
C LYS A 381 -21.26 7.98 -15.86
N LEU A 382 -21.11 8.64 -14.71
CA LEU A 382 -22.20 8.76 -13.73
C LEU A 382 -23.17 9.88 -14.09
N PRO A 383 -24.50 9.63 -14.06
CA PRO A 383 -25.51 10.66 -14.21
C PRO A 383 -25.52 11.63 -13.02
N GLU A 384 -26.21 12.77 -13.13
CA GLU A 384 -26.31 13.76 -12.04
C GLU A 384 -26.98 13.20 -10.78
N SER A 385 -28.01 12.35 -10.96
CA SER A 385 -28.63 11.55 -9.91
C SER A 385 -28.19 10.10 -10.07
N VAL A 386 -27.30 9.67 -9.18
CA VAL A 386 -26.72 8.33 -9.18
C VAL A 386 -27.63 7.37 -8.42
N THR A 387 -27.95 6.25 -9.04
CA THR A 387 -28.82 5.17 -8.56
C THR A 387 -28.04 3.87 -8.44
N SER A 388 -28.65 2.83 -7.84
CA SER A 388 -28.01 1.52 -7.74
C SER A 388 -27.64 0.91 -9.11
N GLU A 389 -28.47 1.13 -10.13
CA GLU A 389 -28.20 0.67 -11.49
C GLU A 389 -26.97 1.35 -12.11
N SER A 390 -26.92 2.69 -12.05
CA SER A 390 -25.79 3.44 -12.62
C SER A 390 -24.45 3.19 -11.90
N LEU A 391 -24.47 2.92 -10.59
CA LEU A 391 -23.28 2.47 -9.85
C LEU A 391 -22.89 1.02 -10.19
N ASN A 392 -23.86 0.12 -10.31
CA ASN A 392 -23.58 -1.26 -10.74
C ASN A 392 -22.96 -1.28 -12.14
N ASP A 393 -23.46 -0.47 -13.07
CA ASP A 393 -22.92 -0.33 -14.43
C ASP A 393 -21.51 0.25 -14.40
N LEU A 394 -21.23 1.19 -13.49
CA LEU A 394 -19.89 1.71 -13.29
C LEU A 394 -18.91 0.58 -12.94
N PHE A 395 -19.25 -0.28 -11.98
CA PHE A 395 -18.43 -1.39 -11.51
C PHE A 395 -18.31 -2.57 -12.49
N LEU A 396 -18.96 -2.49 -13.65
CA LEU A 396 -18.79 -3.43 -14.76
C LEU A 396 -17.73 -2.97 -15.78
N ASP A 397 -17.16 -1.77 -15.63
CA ASP A 397 -16.09 -1.25 -16.49
C ASP A 397 -14.82 -2.12 -16.42
N GLU A 398 -14.24 -2.45 -17.58
CA GLU A 398 -13.03 -3.29 -17.70
C GLU A 398 -11.86 -2.86 -16.80
N SER A 399 -11.73 -1.56 -16.50
CA SER A 399 -10.59 -1.04 -15.75
C SER A 399 -10.62 -1.36 -14.24
N TYR A 400 -11.79 -1.73 -13.70
CA TYR A 400 -11.99 -1.98 -12.26
C TYR A 400 -13.22 -2.88 -12.03
N ARG A 401 -13.34 -3.90 -12.88
CA ARG A 401 -14.50 -4.78 -12.93
C ARG A 401 -14.58 -5.63 -11.67
N ILE A 402 -15.75 -5.62 -11.04
CA ILE A 402 -16.10 -6.53 -9.96
C ILE A 402 -16.97 -7.63 -10.55
N GLU A 403 -16.45 -8.86 -10.63
CA GLU A 403 -17.13 -9.98 -11.30
C GLU A 403 -18.34 -10.51 -10.53
N ASP A 404 -18.23 -10.56 -9.20
CA ASP A 404 -19.27 -11.10 -8.32
C ASP A 404 -20.45 -10.12 -8.18
N PRO A 405 -21.68 -10.50 -8.57
CA PRO A 405 -22.87 -9.66 -8.42
C PRO A 405 -23.18 -9.31 -6.96
N VAL A 406 -22.93 -10.19 -6.00
CA VAL A 406 -23.15 -9.94 -4.58
C VAL A 406 -22.21 -8.85 -4.09
N HIS A 407 -20.94 -8.90 -4.49
CA HIS A 407 -19.96 -7.87 -4.15
C HIS A 407 -20.31 -6.50 -4.73
N ARG A 408 -20.80 -6.46 -5.99
CA ARG A 408 -21.30 -5.22 -6.61
C ARG A 408 -22.47 -4.64 -5.83
N ILE A 409 -23.47 -5.47 -5.49
CA ILE A 409 -24.64 -5.01 -4.74
C ILE A 409 -24.23 -4.46 -3.37
N LYS A 410 -23.35 -5.16 -2.64
CA LYS A 410 -22.82 -4.71 -1.34
C LYS A 410 -22.10 -3.36 -1.44
N LEU A 411 -21.22 -3.18 -2.43
CA LEU A 411 -20.53 -1.91 -2.65
C LEU A 411 -21.45 -0.78 -3.07
N THR A 412 -22.40 -1.07 -3.95
CA THR A 412 -23.39 -0.09 -4.40
C THR A 412 -24.26 0.40 -3.24
N ASP A 413 -24.73 -0.50 -2.39
CA ASP A 413 -25.50 -0.13 -1.19
C ASP A 413 -24.64 0.67 -0.19
N PHE A 414 -23.37 0.29 -0.02
CA PHE A 414 -22.40 1.02 0.79
C PHE A 414 -22.19 2.46 0.30
N PHE A 415 -21.94 2.67 -1.00
CA PHE A 415 -21.70 4.00 -1.56
C PHE A 415 -22.97 4.86 -1.63
N LEU A 416 -24.14 4.25 -1.74
CA LEU A 416 -25.43 4.93 -1.66
C LEU A 416 -25.89 5.19 -0.23
N ASN A 417 -25.25 4.57 0.77
CA ASN A 417 -25.62 4.66 2.18
C ASN A 417 -27.11 4.36 2.40
N SER A 418 -27.59 3.29 1.77
CA SER A 418 -28.99 2.84 1.80
C SER A 418 -30.02 3.85 1.28
N ARG A 419 -29.60 4.85 0.51
CA ARG A 419 -30.49 5.79 -0.19
C ARG A 419 -30.81 5.30 -1.59
N LYS A 420 -32.02 5.65 -2.09
CA LYS A 420 -32.44 5.32 -3.47
C LYS A 420 -31.58 6.01 -4.53
N SER A 421 -31.12 7.23 -4.25
CA SER A 421 -30.18 7.96 -5.10
C SER A 421 -29.36 8.98 -4.31
N LEU A 422 -28.22 9.36 -4.88
CA LEU A 422 -27.33 10.42 -4.40
C LEU A 422 -26.90 11.32 -5.55
N THR A 423 -26.44 12.53 -5.24
CA THR A 423 -25.86 13.41 -6.27
C THR A 423 -24.50 12.85 -6.71
N ARG A 424 -24.20 13.04 -8.00
CA ARG A 424 -22.90 12.65 -8.59
C ARG A 424 -21.72 13.08 -7.76
N ASP A 425 -21.70 14.34 -7.31
CA ASP A 425 -20.58 14.88 -6.54
C ASP A 425 -20.44 14.22 -5.17
N SER A 426 -21.55 13.88 -4.50
CA SER A 426 -21.51 13.15 -3.23
C SER A 426 -20.96 11.73 -3.41
N VAL A 427 -21.38 11.02 -4.46
CA VAL A 427 -20.88 9.67 -4.74
C VAL A 427 -19.40 9.72 -5.13
N LEU A 428 -18.99 10.68 -5.96
CA LEU A 428 -17.58 10.85 -6.33
C LEU A 428 -16.69 11.18 -5.12
N GLN A 429 -17.18 11.99 -4.17
CA GLN A 429 -16.45 12.24 -2.93
C GLN A 429 -16.34 10.99 -2.06
N SER A 430 -17.40 10.20 -1.92
CA SER A 430 -17.35 8.92 -1.19
C SER A 430 -16.41 7.91 -1.85
N LEU A 431 -16.49 7.75 -3.18
CA LEU A 431 -15.56 6.91 -3.95
C LEU A 431 -14.12 7.39 -3.76
N LYS A 432 -13.88 8.70 -3.89
CA LYS A 432 -12.54 9.27 -3.68
C LYS A 432 -12.02 8.95 -2.28
N LYS A 433 -12.86 9.18 -1.27
CA LYS A 433 -12.52 8.99 0.13
C LYS A 433 -12.24 7.54 0.45
N GLU A 434 -13.08 6.59 0.05
CA GLU A 434 -12.95 5.20 0.49
C GLU A 434 -11.99 4.36 -0.38
N ILE A 435 -11.78 4.76 -1.64
CA ILE A 435 -10.85 4.07 -2.56
C ILE A 435 -9.44 4.66 -2.46
N PHE A 436 -9.29 5.97 -2.35
CA PHE A 436 -7.98 6.63 -2.35
C PHE A 436 -7.54 7.15 -0.97
N LYS A 437 -8.22 6.75 0.11
CA LYS A 437 -8.04 7.23 1.50
C LYS A 437 -6.60 7.24 2.01
N GLU A 438 -5.73 6.38 1.48
CA GLU A 438 -4.58 5.88 2.24
C GLU A 438 -3.29 5.66 1.42
N PHE A 439 -3.10 6.37 0.31
CA PHE A 439 -1.83 6.35 -0.43
C PHE A 439 -0.93 7.51 0.01
N GLY A 440 -0.35 7.37 1.21
CA GLY A 440 0.72 8.23 1.72
C GLY A 440 2.01 8.08 0.87
N SER A 441 2.82 9.15 0.86
CA SER A 441 3.91 9.41 -0.11
C SER A 441 4.76 8.19 -0.51
N VAL A 442 5.01 8.06 -1.83
CA VAL A 442 5.74 6.93 -2.46
C VAL A 442 7.26 6.94 -2.15
N PHE A 443 7.78 7.99 -1.53
CA PHE A 443 9.23 8.14 -1.32
C PHE A 443 9.76 7.36 -0.11
N GLU A 444 9.04 7.30 1.01
CA GLU A 444 9.43 6.48 2.19
C GLU A 444 9.25 4.97 1.96
N VAL A 445 8.43 4.61 0.97
CA VAL A 445 8.04 3.25 0.59
C VAL A 445 9.20 2.45 -0.01
N SER A 446 10.10 3.10 -0.76
CA SER A 446 11.16 2.40 -1.49
C SER A 446 12.24 1.79 -0.58
N GLU A 447 12.63 2.48 0.48
CA GLU A 447 13.64 2.01 1.43
C GLU A 447 13.09 0.92 2.36
N LYS A 448 11.84 1.08 2.83
CA LYS A 448 11.14 0.03 3.61
C LYS A 448 10.99 -1.26 2.81
N LEU A 449 10.64 -1.17 1.54
CA LEU A 449 10.50 -2.32 0.65
C LEU A 449 11.84 -2.99 0.33
N LYS A 450 12.91 -2.20 0.13
CA LYS A 450 14.28 -2.72 0.00
C LYS A 450 14.72 -3.46 1.27
N HIS A 451 14.40 -2.91 2.44
CA HIS A 451 14.69 -3.54 3.72
C HIS A 451 13.94 -4.87 3.88
N PHE A 452 12.62 -4.89 3.64
CA PHE A 452 11.81 -6.11 3.58
C PHE A 452 12.45 -7.17 2.68
N HIS A 453 12.84 -6.77 1.46
CA HIS A 453 13.47 -7.67 0.51
C HIS A 453 14.80 -8.23 0.97
N LYS A 454 15.63 -7.40 1.59
CA LYS A 454 16.91 -7.80 2.16
C LYS A 454 16.70 -8.80 3.30
N THR A 455 15.70 -8.58 4.15
CA THR A 455 15.39 -9.44 5.29
C THR A 455 14.79 -10.77 4.83
N LEU A 456 13.80 -10.75 3.94
CA LEU A 456 13.19 -11.96 3.36
C LEU A 456 14.25 -12.82 2.64
N ARG A 457 15.19 -12.20 1.92
CA ARG A 457 16.27 -12.93 1.25
C ARG A 457 17.24 -13.58 2.25
N LYS A 458 17.55 -12.91 3.36
CA LYS A 458 18.38 -13.49 4.43
C LYS A 458 17.71 -14.68 5.10
N LYS A 459 16.38 -14.63 5.27
CA LYS A 459 15.56 -15.66 5.90
C LYS A 459 14.84 -16.56 4.89
N LYS A 460 15.35 -16.67 3.66
CA LYS A 460 14.65 -17.34 2.56
C LYS A 460 14.37 -18.81 2.86
N GLU A 461 15.35 -19.52 3.42
CA GLU A 461 15.19 -20.95 3.71
C GLU A 461 14.16 -21.20 4.82
N GLU A 462 14.18 -20.37 5.86
CA GLU A 462 13.20 -20.38 6.95
C GLU A 462 11.79 -20.06 6.42
N PHE A 463 11.65 -18.99 5.63
CA PHE A 463 10.40 -18.61 4.97
C PHE A 463 9.82 -19.75 4.13
N LEU A 464 10.63 -20.31 3.23
CA LEU A 464 10.19 -21.38 2.34
C LEU A 464 9.92 -22.69 3.09
N GLY A 465 10.62 -22.95 4.19
CA GLY A 465 10.38 -24.06 5.10
C GLY A 465 8.98 -23.94 5.72
N SER A 466 8.71 -22.83 6.39
CA SER A 466 7.40 -22.56 7.01
C SER A 466 6.26 -22.55 5.98
N CYS A 467 6.44 -21.93 4.81
CA CYS A 467 5.42 -21.97 3.76
C CYS A 467 5.10 -23.40 3.29
N LYS A 468 6.09 -24.31 3.24
CA LYS A 468 5.84 -25.72 2.88
C LYS A 468 5.11 -26.49 3.96
N GLU A 469 5.28 -26.14 5.22
CA GLU A 469 4.54 -26.74 6.33
C GLU A 469 3.05 -26.40 6.25
N PHE A 470 2.70 -25.17 5.85
CA PHE A 470 1.32 -24.76 5.61
C PHE A 470 0.77 -25.23 4.25
N ASP A 471 1.62 -25.45 3.25
CA ASP A 471 1.27 -25.99 1.94
C ASP A 471 1.30 -27.53 1.94
N CYS A 472 0.44 -28.15 2.76
CA CYS A 472 0.35 -29.61 2.93
C CYS A 472 0.19 -30.39 1.62
N GLN A 473 -0.35 -29.74 0.58
CA GLN A 473 -0.57 -30.33 -0.75
C GLN A 473 0.58 -30.09 -1.73
N ASN A 474 1.64 -29.37 -1.33
CA ASN A 474 2.74 -28.95 -2.21
C ASN A 474 2.24 -28.23 -3.47
N SER A 475 1.13 -27.51 -3.37
CA SER A 475 0.51 -26.77 -4.46
C SER A 475 1.40 -25.63 -4.98
N GLY A 476 2.28 -25.12 -4.13
CA GLY A 476 3.09 -23.93 -4.38
C GLY A 476 2.35 -22.62 -4.14
N PHE A 477 1.14 -22.66 -3.58
CA PHE A 477 0.28 -21.50 -3.35
C PHE A 477 -0.19 -21.42 -1.90
N LEU A 478 -0.34 -20.20 -1.40
CA LEU A 478 -0.91 -19.89 -0.09
C LEU A 478 -1.81 -18.66 -0.19
N ASP A 479 -2.76 -18.51 0.72
CA ASP A 479 -3.55 -17.27 0.84
C ASP A 479 -2.77 -16.17 1.57
N TRP A 480 -3.27 -14.93 1.46
CA TRP A 480 -2.63 -13.74 2.04
C TRP A 480 -2.42 -13.84 3.55
N TYR A 481 -3.40 -14.31 4.30
CA TYR A 481 -3.31 -14.36 5.75
C TYR A 481 -2.28 -15.41 6.19
N THR A 482 -2.23 -16.55 5.51
CA THR A 482 -1.20 -17.55 5.76
C THR A 482 0.20 -17.02 5.41
N VAL A 483 0.37 -16.33 4.29
CA VAL A 483 1.65 -15.69 3.94
C VAL A 483 2.04 -14.62 4.95
N LEU A 484 1.08 -13.81 5.41
CA LEU A 484 1.29 -12.78 6.43
C LEU A 484 1.79 -13.39 7.74
N ASN A 485 1.11 -14.42 8.24
CA ASN A 485 1.49 -15.12 9.47
C ASN A 485 2.91 -15.70 9.36
N VAL A 486 3.23 -16.36 8.24
CA VAL A 486 4.58 -16.90 8.02
C VAL A 486 5.63 -15.77 8.01
N LEU A 487 5.34 -14.63 7.39
CA LEU A 487 6.26 -13.48 7.38
C LEU A 487 6.48 -12.92 8.79
N GLU A 488 5.43 -12.84 9.61
CA GLU A 488 5.52 -12.40 11.01
C GLU A 488 6.28 -13.40 11.88
N ASP A 489 6.06 -14.70 11.69
CA ASP A 489 6.74 -15.79 12.41
C ASP A 489 8.25 -15.79 12.15
N ILE A 490 8.66 -15.55 10.90
CA ILE A 490 10.08 -15.36 10.58
C ILE A 490 10.62 -13.99 11.01
N GLY A 491 9.87 -13.22 11.81
CA GLY A 491 10.30 -11.97 12.43
C GLY A 491 10.37 -10.78 11.46
N ILE A 492 9.55 -10.75 10.41
CA ILE A 492 9.35 -9.55 9.59
C ILE A 492 8.19 -8.76 10.17
N THR A 493 8.48 -7.66 10.86
CA THR A 493 7.46 -6.78 11.42
C THR A 493 6.70 -6.03 10.33
N MET A 494 5.38 -6.24 10.27
CA MET A 494 4.49 -5.61 9.31
C MET A 494 3.96 -4.27 9.84
N THR A 495 4.62 -3.17 9.47
CA THR A 495 4.00 -1.85 9.67
C THR A 495 2.79 -1.68 8.74
N PRO A 496 1.79 -0.84 9.07
CA PRO A 496 0.61 -0.64 8.23
C PRO A 496 0.94 -0.28 6.77
N GLU A 497 2.03 0.44 6.54
CA GLU A 497 2.50 0.79 5.18
C GLU A 497 3.15 -0.41 4.48
N LEU A 498 3.98 -1.18 5.19
CA LEU A 498 4.64 -2.35 4.62
C LEU A 498 3.63 -3.46 4.28
N HIS A 499 2.65 -3.67 5.17
CA HIS A 499 1.54 -4.61 4.96
C HIS A 499 0.88 -4.38 3.59
N LYS A 500 0.48 -3.13 3.28
CA LYS A 500 -0.18 -2.79 2.02
C LYS A 500 0.69 -3.03 0.79
N LEU A 501 1.98 -2.72 0.89
CA LEU A 501 2.92 -2.90 -0.21
C LEU A 501 3.17 -4.39 -0.51
N VAL A 502 3.41 -5.17 0.54
CA VAL A 502 3.61 -6.61 0.41
C VAL A 502 2.32 -7.27 -0.08
N GLN A 503 1.16 -6.83 0.40
CA GLN A 503 -0.14 -7.27 -0.10
C GLN A 503 -0.33 -6.96 -1.58
N PHE A 504 0.00 -5.74 -2.03
CA PHE A 504 -0.05 -5.39 -3.45
C PHE A 504 0.92 -6.22 -4.28
N LYS A 505 2.11 -6.52 -3.75
CA LYS A 505 3.06 -7.41 -4.40
C LYS A 505 2.50 -8.82 -4.59
N CYS A 506 1.94 -9.40 -3.52
CA CYS A 506 1.31 -10.70 -3.53
C CYS A 506 0.18 -10.76 -4.55
N PHE A 507 -0.70 -9.75 -4.55
CA PHE A 507 -1.76 -9.60 -5.54
C PHE A 507 -1.19 -9.56 -6.96
N LYS A 508 -0.11 -8.81 -7.21
CA LYS A 508 0.44 -8.66 -8.57
C LYS A 508 0.93 -9.96 -9.20
N LEU A 509 1.38 -10.94 -8.39
CA LEU A 509 1.92 -12.21 -8.90
C LEU A 509 0.88 -13.04 -9.67
N LYS A 510 -0.38 -13.09 -9.21
CA LYS A 510 -1.46 -13.89 -9.81
C LYS A 510 -2.81 -13.19 -9.92
N LYS A 511 -2.88 -11.89 -9.62
CA LYS A 511 -4.12 -11.09 -9.53
C LYS A 511 -5.12 -11.64 -8.51
N SER A 512 -4.63 -12.35 -7.50
CA SER A 512 -5.42 -12.94 -6.43
C SER A 512 -4.63 -12.96 -5.13
N LEU A 513 -5.32 -12.71 -4.01
CA LEU A 513 -4.79 -12.85 -2.66
C LEU A 513 -5.10 -14.24 -2.07
N GLU A 514 -5.90 -15.06 -2.73
CA GLU A 514 -6.24 -16.43 -2.30
C GLU A 514 -5.20 -17.44 -2.80
N THR A 515 -4.48 -17.12 -3.88
CA THR A 515 -3.55 -18.04 -4.56
C THR A 515 -2.21 -17.37 -4.84
N ILE A 516 -1.45 -17.10 -3.80
CA ILE A 516 -0.15 -16.42 -3.88
C ILE A 516 0.96 -17.46 -4.11
N PRO A 517 1.74 -17.36 -5.20
CA PRO A 517 2.89 -18.22 -5.41
C PRO A 517 4.04 -17.76 -4.50
N TYR A 518 4.08 -18.29 -3.28
CA TYR A 518 5.02 -17.85 -2.22
C TYR A 518 6.49 -17.99 -2.62
N ARG A 519 6.82 -18.94 -3.51
CA ARG A 519 8.18 -19.14 -4.04
C ARG A 519 8.70 -17.97 -4.86
N ASP A 520 7.81 -17.14 -5.41
CA ASP A 520 8.17 -15.98 -6.22
C ASP A 520 8.22 -14.68 -5.41
N LEU A 521 7.88 -14.73 -4.12
CA LEU A 521 7.82 -13.55 -3.26
C LEU A 521 9.22 -12.97 -2.96
N ASP A 522 10.27 -13.78 -3.03
CA ASP A 522 11.67 -13.39 -2.82
C ASP A 522 12.26 -12.59 -4.00
N ARG A 523 11.63 -12.65 -5.17
CA ARG A 523 12.09 -11.95 -6.37
C ARG A 523 12.04 -10.44 -6.14
N PRO A 524 13.12 -9.69 -6.46
CA PRO A 524 13.16 -8.26 -6.22
C PRO A 524 12.06 -7.55 -7.01
N TRP A 525 11.27 -6.73 -6.31
CA TRP A 525 10.20 -5.95 -6.93
C TRP A 525 10.77 -4.64 -7.47
N ILE A 526 10.55 -4.36 -8.76
CA ILE A 526 11.02 -3.13 -9.39
C ILE A 526 10.13 -1.98 -8.92
N VAL A 527 10.67 -1.13 -8.04
CA VAL A 527 9.95 -0.01 -7.39
C VAL A 527 9.31 0.97 -8.39
N HIS A 528 9.84 1.08 -9.62
CA HIS A 528 9.23 1.87 -10.70
C HIS A 528 7.81 1.44 -11.09
N GLU A 529 7.40 0.20 -10.77
CA GLU A 529 6.03 -0.26 -10.99
C GLU A 529 5.05 0.20 -9.90
N VAL A 530 5.54 0.50 -8.70
CA VAL A 530 4.76 1.06 -7.56
C VAL A 530 4.67 2.59 -7.65
N LEU A 531 5.63 3.23 -8.34
CA LEU A 531 5.67 4.69 -8.56
C LEU A 531 4.58 5.23 -9.51
N LYS A 532 3.68 4.38 -10.01
CA LYS A 532 2.46 4.78 -10.74
C LYS A 532 1.21 4.76 -9.85
N VAL A 533 1.39 4.80 -8.52
CA VAL A 533 0.33 4.96 -7.52
C VAL A 533 -0.06 6.45 -7.42
N PRO A 534 -1.34 6.78 -7.16
CA PRO A 534 -2.03 7.90 -7.78
C PRO A 534 -1.74 9.30 -7.20
N ASN A 535 -0.80 9.46 -6.28
CA ASN A 535 -0.50 10.78 -5.70
C ASN A 535 0.97 11.16 -5.92
N TYR A 536 1.14 12.40 -6.36
CA TYR A 536 2.37 13.20 -6.45
C TYR A 536 3.18 13.05 -7.76
N ALA A 537 2.74 13.76 -8.80
CA ALA A 537 3.68 14.64 -9.49
C ALA A 537 3.68 15.98 -8.74
N PRO A 538 4.79 16.48 -8.19
CA PRO A 538 4.91 17.92 -8.03
C PRO A 538 4.92 18.48 -9.45
N LEU A 539 3.83 19.18 -9.82
CA LEU A 539 3.94 20.19 -10.84
C LEU A 539 5.05 21.13 -10.38
N VAL A 540 6.22 21.04 -11.01
CA VAL A 540 7.01 22.25 -11.21
C VAL A 540 6.17 23.07 -12.17
N VAL A 541 5.38 23.98 -11.59
CA VAL A 541 4.80 25.10 -12.31
C VAL A 541 6.00 25.93 -12.75
N GLU A 542 6.50 25.70 -13.96
CA GLU A 542 7.09 26.81 -14.69
C GLU A 542 5.93 27.75 -15.01
N GLU A 543 5.90 28.87 -14.29
CA GLU A 543 4.99 29.96 -14.56
C GLU A 543 5.06 30.30 -16.06
N PRO A 544 3.93 30.28 -16.79
CA PRO A 544 3.92 30.76 -18.15
C PRO A 544 4.17 32.26 -18.11
N ARG A 545 5.33 32.69 -18.62
CA ARG A 545 5.54 34.09 -18.97
C ARG A 545 4.40 34.52 -19.88
N GLU A 546 3.70 35.55 -19.42
CA GLU A 546 2.60 36.20 -20.10
C GLU A 546 2.93 36.44 -21.57
N THR A 547 2.06 35.97 -22.47
CA THR A 547 1.84 36.71 -23.71
C THR A 547 0.38 36.59 -24.09
N ILE A 548 -0.27 37.73 -23.92
CA ILE A 548 -1.62 38.15 -24.28
C ILE A 548 -2.15 37.43 -25.54
N ARG A 549 -3.36 36.86 -25.42
CA ARG A 549 -4.22 36.56 -26.56
C ARG A 549 -4.75 37.86 -27.14
N SER A 550 -4.51 38.06 -28.43
CA SER A 550 -5.48 38.53 -29.42
C SER A 550 -5.02 37.86 -30.72
N ILE A 551 -5.83 37.09 -31.44
CA ILE A 551 -6.79 37.61 -32.39
C ILE A 551 -7.70 36.44 -32.81
N GLU A 552 -8.99 36.76 -32.92
CA GLU A 552 -10.05 35.93 -33.46
C GLU A 552 -9.85 35.61 -34.95
N SER A 553 -10.35 34.43 -35.35
CA SER A 553 -11.02 34.14 -36.62
C SER A 553 -10.29 34.48 -37.94
N THR A 554 -9.98 33.46 -38.76
CA THR A 554 -10.68 33.13 -40.02
C THR A 554 -9.83 32.26 -40.97
N THR A 555 -10.51 31.27 -41.57
CA THR A 555 -10.38 30.72 -42.95
C THR A 555 -9.05 30.20 -43.50
N LEU A 556 -9.12 28.92 -43.92
CA LEU A 556 -8.71 28.35 -45.22
C LEU A 556 -7.51 28.98 -45.96
N LEU A 557 -6.47 28.18 -46.21
CA LEU A 557 -6.07 27.78 -47.58
C LEU A 557 -4.90 26.79 -47.56
N GLU A 558 -4.95 25.90 -48.53
CA GLU A 558 -3.91 24.97 -48.97
C GLU A 558 -2.59 25.68 -49.27
N THR A 559 -1.45 25.04 -48.98
CA THR A 559 -0.30 24.98 -49.90
C THR A 559 0.75 23.97 -49.46
N GLU A 560 1.32 23.32 -50.46
CA GLU A 560 2.32 22.25 -50.46
C GLU A 560 3.75 22.71 -50.05
N PRO A 561 4.70 21.75 -49.88
CA PRO A 561 5.94 21.95 -49.14
C PRO A 561 7.09 22.37 -50.05
N ASP A 562 7.94 23.30 -49.59
CA ASP A 562 9.31 23.41 -50.10
C ASP A 562 10.24 24.15 -49.13
N HIS A 563 11.52 23.77 -49.21
CA HIS A 563 12.71 24.33 -48.55
C HIS A 563 13.17 23.68 -47.23
N LEU A 564 13.73 22.47 -47.35
CA LEU A 564 14.85 22.02 -46.52
C LEU A 564 16.16 22.26 -47.28
N MET A 565 16.90 23.32 -46.92
CA MET A 565 18.34 23.41 -47.14
C MET A 565 18.96 24.30 -46.06
N GLU A 566 20.07 23.82 -45.49
CA GLU A 566 21.11 24.55 -44.75
C GLU A 566 20.72 25.09 -43.36
N THR A 567 21.25 24.56 -42.26
CA THR A 567 22.67 24.72 -41.94
C THR A 567 23.09 23.72 -40.85
N ARG A 568 24.16 22.99 -41.15
CA ARG A 568 24.98 22.23 -40.21
C ARG A 568 26.18 23.13 -39.86
N ASP A 569 26.60 23.07 -38.61
CA ASP A 569 27.77 23.75 -38.01
C ASP A 569 27.55 25.17 -37.47
N SER A 570 27.22 25.25 -36.17
CA SER A 570 27.81 26.22 -35.22
C SER A 570 27.23 26.07 -33.82
N LEU A 571 27.78 25.17 -32.99
CA LEU A 571 27.71 25.28 -31.52
C LEU A 571 28.92 24.57 -30.89
N LEU A 572 30.12 25.06 -31.24
CA LEU A 572 31.31 24.97 -30.40
C LEU A 572 31.70 26.39 -30.03
N GLY A 573 31.52 26.75 -28.76
CA GLY A 573 32.04 28.00 -28.21
C GLY A 573 31.04 28.72 -27.32
N GLN A 574 31.15 28.47 -26.01
CA GLN A 574 31.13 29.48 -24.93
C GLN A 574 30.90 28.78 -23.59
N ARG A 575 31.98 28.63 -22.83
CA ARG A 575 31.93 28.50 -21.37
C ARG A 575 32.90 29.53 -20.82
N GLU A 576 32.37 30.70 -20.53
CA GLU A 576 33.02 31.68 -19.68
C GLU A 576 32.79 31.33 -18.20
N SER A 577 33.80 31.71 -17.44
CA SER A 577 34.04 31.58 -16.02
C SER A 577 32.95 32.13 -15.11
N VAL A 578 32.67 31.43 -14.01
CA VAL A 578 32.11 32.04 -12.79
C VAL A 578 33.06 31.77 -11.63
N THR A 579 33.60 32.87 -11.13
CA THR A 579 34.47 33.06 -9.98
C THR A 579 33.72 32.95 -8.66
N GLU A 580 34.44 32.41 -7.66
CA GLU A 580 34.52 32.80 -6.25
C GLU A 580 33.23 33.10 -5.46
N PHE A 581 32.96 32.26 -4.46
CA PHE A 581 32.25 32.63 -3.24
C PHE A 581 33.26 32.61 -2.09
N GLU A 582 33.58 33.80 -1.57
CA GLU A 582 34.30 33.98 -0.31
C GLU A 582 33.35 33.84 0.89
N PHE A 583 33.88 33.22 1.93
CA PHE A 583 33.34 33.18 3.28
C PHE A 583 33.63 34.51 4.00
N ASN A 584 32.63 35.05 4.68
CA ASN A 584 32.76 35.75 5.97
C ASN A 584 31.56 35.40 6.84
#